data_AF-C3PG71-F1
#
_entry.id   AF-C3PG71-F1
#
_cell.length_a   1.000
_cell.length_b   1.000
_cell.length_c   1.000
_cell.angle_alpha   90.00
_cell.angle_beta   90.00
_cell.angle_gamma   90.00
#
_symmetry.space_group_name_H-M   'P 1'
#
loop_
_entity.id
_entity.type
_entity.pdbx_description
1 polymer ?
#
loop_
_entity_poly.entity_id
_entity_poly.type
_entity_poly.pdbx_seq_one_letter_code
_entity_poly.pdbx_strand_id
1 'polypeptide(L)'
;MSQQAIAPFDFPDHEYSERLIPRSSQKVSSPNPSFTTAAVARAIAAAGPLPGGSIAGWKSLRTNLIVAVVLLAIALSAFIGEDMSISSGWQGLAVAVFVLVLVVAAGRQIRSIRSSTWGARRLRTAAENGWIEYYPALLSEIWQTDRHVPHADPTEYYYKAKVRLFLPDGTVQEIISDEFESHTSPRAFREQGIAVVRFQSQATFERTTGWYIAAHLATKPFRQASLHNGLTREQVSAGLSAAASPAS
;
A
#
# COMPACT_ATOMS: atom_id res chain seq x y z
N MET A 1 8.78 17.06 -23.84
CA MET A 1 8.18 16.93 -22.50
C MET A 1 9.32 16.99 -21.49
N SER A 2 9.22 17.85 -20.47
CA SER A 2 10.28 18.07 -19.50
C SER A 2 10.62 16.76 -18.79
N GLN A 3 11.89 16.33 -18.88
CA GLN A 3 12.43 15.18 -18.15
C GLN A 3 12.44 15.37 -16.62
N GLN A 4 11.83 16.44 -16.09
CA GLN A 4 11.75 16.78 -14.67
C GLN A 4 10.33 16.65 -14.09
N ALA A 5 9.35 16.16 -14.85
CA ALA A 5 8.00 15.98 -14.34
C ALA A 5 7.93 14.77 -13.38
N ILE A 6 7.38 15.00 -12.18
CA ILE A 6 6.96 13.93 -11.28
C ILE A 6 5.91 13.08 -12.00
N ALA A 7 6.03 11.77 -11.91
CA ALA A 7 5.13 10.86 -12.59
C ALA A 7 3.68 11.06 -12.09
N PRO A 8 2.69 11.21 -12.97
CA PRO A 8 1.34 11.62 -12.60
C PRO A 8 0.48 10.42 -12.16
N PHE A 9 0.99 9.63 -11.21
CA PHE A 9 0.23 8.56 -10.58
C PHE A 9 -0.62 9.09 -9.43
N ASP A 10 -1.63 8.33 -9.02
CA ASP A 10 -2.44 8.66 -7.85
C ASP A 10 -1.62 8.38 -6.56
N PHE A 11 -0.99 9.43 -6.02
CA PHE A 11 -0.19 9.39 -4.78
C PHE A 11 -0.97 9.02 -3.48
N PRO A 12 -2.30 9.25 -3.34
CA PRO A 12 -2.92 9.20 -2.00
C PRO A 12 -3.70 7.91 -1.63
N ASP A 13 -4.00 6.97 -2.53
CA ASP A 13 -4.99 5.90 -2.23
C ASP A 13 -4.39 4.51 -1.95
N HIS A 14 -3.09 4.45 -1.67
CA HIS A 14 -2.33 3.22 -1.75
C HIS A 14 -1.82 2.74 -0.39
N GLU A 15 -2.44 1.66 0.15
CA GLU A 15 -1.96 0.92 1.32
C GLU A 15 -0.56 0.36 1.09
N TYR A 16 0.48 0.81 1.80
CA TYR A 16 1.88 0.37 1.63
C TYR A 16 2.06 -1.12 1.26
N SER A 17 2.97 -1.39 0.33
CA SER A 17 3.22 -2.74 -0.17
C SER A 17 3.66 -3.69 0.95
N GLU A 18 3.12 -4.92 0.96
CA GLU A 18 3.61 -5.98 1.86
C GLU A 18 5.12 -6.26 1.66
N ARG A 19 5.67 -5.87 0.50
CA ARG A 19 7.11 -5.93 0.22
C ARG A 19 7.92 -5.03 1.13
N LEU A 20 7.36 -3.95 1.65
CA LEU A 20 8.01 -3.04 2.59
C LEU A 20 7.88 -3.50 4.04
N ILE A 21 6.91 -4.38 4.35
CA ILE A 21 6.69 -4.86 5.70
C ILE A 21 7.79 -5.87 6.09
N PRO A 22 8.51 -5.63 7.20
CA PRO A 22 9.45 -6.60 7.75
C PRO A 22 8.74 -7.88 8.23
N ARG A 23 9.33 -9.03 7.92
CA ARG A 23 8.81 -10.33 8.41
C ARG A 23 8.88 -10.45 9.94
N SER A 24 9.89 -9.83 10.55
CA SER A 24 10.10 -9.79 12.01
C SER A 24 10.51 -8.38 12.43
N SER A 25 9.94 -7.88 13.54
CA SER A 25 10.30 -6.61 14.15
C SER A 25 11.72 -6.62 14.72
N GLN A 26 12.21 -7.76 15.19
CA GLN A 26 13.52 -7.88 15.83
C GLN A 26 14.68 -7.54 14.88
N LYS A 27 14.50 -7.80 13.57
CA LYS A 27 15.52 -7.47 12.56
C LYS A 27 15.62 -5.97 12.28
N VAL A 28 14.58 -5.21 12.61
CA VAL A 28 14.47 -3.78 12.29
C VAL A 28 14.34 -2.92 13.55
N SER A 29 14.48 -3.50 14.74
CA SER A 29 14.29 -2.81 16.02
C SER A 29 15.48 -1.97 16.43
N SER A 30 16.67 -2.30 15.93
CA SER A 30 17.88 -1.51 16.11
C SER A 30 18.11 -0.60 14.90
N PRO A 31 18.74 0.58 15.04
CA PRO A 31 19.09 1.43 13.89
C PRO A 31 19.90 0.67 12.83
N ASN A 32 19.59 0.93 11.55
CA ASN A 32 20.34 0.37 10.43
C ASN A 32 21.79 0.95 10.42
N PRO A 33 22.83 0.11 10.55
CA PRO A 33 24.22 0.59 10.57
C PRO A 33 24.70 1.11 9.22
N SER A 34 24.03 0.76 8.12
CA SER A 34 24.40 1.11 6.75
C SER A 34 23.28 1.86 6.04
N PHE A 35 22.71 2.87 6.69
CA PHE A 35 21.60 3.63 6.13
C PHE A 35 22.06 4.56 4.99
N THR A 36 21.88 4.10 3.75
CA THR A 36 22.49 4.76 2.57
C THR A 36 21.75 6.02 2.12
N THR A 37 20.44 6.10 2.35
CA THR A 37 19.58 7.20 1.84
C THR A 37 19.14 8.16 2.95
N ALA A 38 19.97 8.39 3.97
CA ALA A 38 19.59 9.15 5.15
C ALA A 38 19.14 10.60 4.85
N ALA A 39 19.81 11.28 3.91
CA ALA A 39 19.43 12.64 3.51
C ALA A 39 18.04 12.68 2.85
N VAL A 40 17.78 11.76 1.91
CA VAL A 40 16.49 11.61 1.23
C VAL A 40 15.38 11.29 2.23
N ALA A 41 15.63 10.36 3.15
CA ALA A 41 14.65 9.97 4.16
C ALA A 41 14.32 11.11 5.13
N ARG A 42 15.30 11.94 5.52
CA ARG A 42 15.06 13.14 6.35
C ARG A 42 14.22 14.16 5.61
N ALA A 43 14.47 14.39 4.32
CA ALA A 43 13.66 15.31 3.52
C ALA A 43 12.20 14.84 3.39
N ILE A 44 12.00 13.54 3.18
CA ILE A 44 10.67 12.92 3.15
C ILE A 44 9.95 13.07 4.50
N ALA A 45 10.65 12.82 5.61
CA ALA A 45 10.10 12.96 6.96
C ALA A 45 9.79 14.41 7.34
N ALA A 46 10.54 15.38 6.81
CA ALA A 46 10.27 16.80 7.01
C ALA A 46 9.03 17.28 6.23
N ALA A 47 8.72 16.63 5.10
CA ALA A 47 7.58 16.98 4.25
C ALA A 47 6.25 16.33 4.70
N GLY A 48 6.28 15.29 5.55
CA GLY A 48 5.07 14.62 6.02
C GLY A 48 5.32 13.40 6.90
N PRO A 49 4.25 12.76 7.41
CA PRO A 49 4.38 11.59 8.27
C PRO A 49 5.02 10.41 7.53
N LEU A 50 5.82 9.63 8.25
CA LEU A 50 6.42 8.40 7.74
C LEU A 50 5.37 7.30 7.51
N PRO A 51 5.62 6.36 6.57
CA PRO A 51 4.72 5.26 6.28
C PRO A 51 4.46 4.37 7.51
N GLY A 52 3.26 3.80 7.57
CA GLY A 52 2.78 3.03 8.73
C GLY A 52 2.09 3.89 9.80
N GLY A 53 1.90 5.19 9.55
CA GLY A 53 1.17 6.12 10.42
C GLY A 53 -0.32 6.32 10.09
N SER A 54 -0.84 5.79 8.96
CA SER A 54 -2.19 6.13 8.51
C SER A 54 -3.29 5.40 9.29
N ILE A 55 -4.28 6.18 9.70
CA ILE A 55 -5.45 5.84 10.52
C ILE A 55 -6.54 5.13 9.67
N ALA A 56 -6.25 4.78 8.41
CA ALA A 56 -7.23 4.31 7.42
C ALA A 56 -8.02 3.06 7.88
N GLY A 57 -7.35 2.14 8.58
CA GLY A 57 -8.03 1.00 9.19
C GLY A 57 -9.07 1.38 10.25
N TRP A 58 -8.91 2.49 10.96
CA TRP A 58 -9.77 2.84 12.11
C TRP A 58 -11.22 3.18 11.71
N LYS A 59 -11.42 3.75 10.51
CA LYS A 59 -12.74 4.20 10.06
C LYS A 59 -13.62 3.02 9.63
N SER A 60 -13.10 2.12 8.79
CA SER A 60 -13.78 0.88 8.42
C SER A 60 -14.01 -0.03 9.64
N LEU A 61 -13.09 0.04 10.62
CA LEU A 61 -13.22 -0.68 11.89
C LEU A 61 -14.35 -0.20 12.79
N ARG A 62 -14.52 1.12 12.95
CA ARG A 62 -15.66 1.65 13.71
C ARG A 62 -16.96 1.23 13.04
N THR A 63 -17.06 1.35 11.71
CA THR A 63 -18.30 1.01 11.00
C THR A 63 -18.65 -0.47 11.15
N ASN A 64 -17.69 -1.39 10.94
CA ASN A 64 -17.96 -2.82 11.05
C ASN A 64 -18.24 -3.28 12.49
N LEU A 65 -17.57 -2.69 13.48
CA LEU A 65 -17.85 -2.95 14.90
C LEU A 65 -19.25 -2.48 15.28
N ILE A 66 -19.65 -1.28 14.84
CA ILE A 66 -21.00 -0.74 15.06
C ILE A 66 -22.05 -1.66 14.43
N VAL A 67 -21.85 -2.08 13.17
CA VAL A 67 -22.77 -3.00 12.48
C VAL A 67 -22.89 -4.33 13.23
N ALA A 68 -21.78 -4.90 13.71
CA ALA A 68 -21.80 -6.15 14.49
C ALA A 68 -22.58 -6.01 15.81
N VAL A 69 -22.39 -4.90 16.53
CA VAL A 69 -23.12 -4.60 17.77
C VAL A 69 -24.61 -4.39 17.51
N VAL A 70 -24.98 -3.69 16.43
CA VAL A 70 -26.38 -3.48 16.04
C VAL A 70 -27.05 -4.80 15.67
N LEU A 71 -26.39 -5.66 14.88
CA LEU A 71 -26.92 -6.98 14.54
C LEU A 71 -27.06 -7.89 15.77
N LEU A 72 -26.12 -7.82 16.71
CA LEU A 72 -26.21 -8.54 17.98
C LEU A 72 -27.38 -8.04 18.83
N ALA A 73 -27.60 -6.72 18.90
CA ALA A 73 -28.72 -6.13 19.63
C ALA A 73 -30.07 -6.50 19.00
N ILE A 74 -30.17 -6.52 17.67
CA ILE A 74 -31.37 -6.98 16.94
C ILE A 74 -31.63 -8.46 17.26
N ALA A 75 -30.61 -9.31 17.19
CA ALA A 75 -30.73 -10.73 17.52
C ALA A 75 -31.15 -10.98 18.99
N LEU A 76 -30.60 -10.21 19.94
CA LEU A 76 -30.97 -10.26 21.35
C LEU A 76 -32.39 -9.72 21.59
N SER A 77 -32.82 -8.69 20.86
CA SER A 77 -34.17 -8.15 20.99
C SER A 77 -35.25 -9.10 20.47
N ALA A 78 -34.95 -9.86 19.40
CA ALA A 78 -35.80 -10.95 18.93
C ALA A 78 -35.87 -12.11 19.94
N PHE A 79 -34.88 -12.22 20.84
CA PHE A 79 -34.79 -13.26 21.86
C PHE A 79 -35.52 -12.87 23.16
N ILE A 80 -35.52 -11.60 23.54
CA ILE A 80 -36.13 -11.12 24.79
C ILE A 80 -37.64 -10.85 24.62
N GLY A 81 -38.10 -10.61 23.39
CA GLY A 81 -39.51 -10.30 23.08
C GLY A 81 -40.45 -11.50 22.90
N GLU A 82 -39.92 -12.73 22.79
CA GLU A 82 -40.73 -13.95 22.67
C GLU A 82 -40.67 -14.76 23.98
N ASP A 83 -41.82 -14.96 24.61
CA ASP A 83 -42.01 -15.89 25.73
C ASP A 83 -41.53 -17.31 25.31
N MET A 84 -40.29 -17.63 25.67
CA MET A 84 -39.56 -18.73 25.04
C MET A 84 -39.94 -20.10 25.62
N SER A 85 -41.00 -20.70 25.08
CA SER A 85 -41.04 -22.15 24.93
C SER A 85 -40.27 -22.50 23.65
N ILE A 86 -38.99 -22.87 23.80
CA ILE A 86 -38.18 -23.51 22.74
C ILE A 86 -38.82 -24.88 22.44
N SER A 87 -39.92 -24.89 21.69
CA SER A 87 -40.70 -26.10 21.41
C SER A 87 -40.30 -26.78 20.10
N SER A 88 -39.41 -26.17 19.30
CA SER A 88 -39.01 -26.74 18.02
C SER A 88 -37.49 -26.66 17.78
N GLY A 89 -36.87 -27.82 17.60
CA GLY A 89 -35.40 -27.97 17.52
C GLY A 89 -34.73 -27.21 16.37
N TRP A 90 -35.48 -26.77 15.36
CA TRP A 90 -34.94 -26.04 14.20
C TRP A 90 -34.64 -24.57 14.52
N GLN A 91 -35.40 -23.93 15.42
CA GLN A 91 -35.15 -22.54 15.84
C GLN A 91 -33.86 -22.42 16.66
N GLY A 92 -33.62 -23.37 17.59
CA GLY A 92 -32.37 -23.44 18.34
C GLY A 92 -31.15 -23.69 17.44
N LEU A 93 -31.31 -24.50 16.40
CA LEU A 93 -30.26 -24.77 15.42
C LEU A 93 -29.95 -23.52 14.58
N ALA A 94 -30.96 -22.79 14.12
CA ALA A 94 -30.79 -21.54 13.38
C ALA A 94 -30.03 -20.48 14.20
N VAL A 95 -30.37 -20.34 15.49
CA VAL A 95 -29.64 -19.44 16.41
C VAL A 95 -28.19 -19.87 16.59
N ALA A 96 -27.94 -21.17 16.82
CA ALA A 96 -26.58 -21.68 16.98
C ALA A 96 -25.72 -21.44 15.73
N VAL A 97 -26.29 -21.64 14.53
CA VAL A 97 -25.61 -21.35 13.25
C VAL A 97 -25.33 -19.86 13.10
N PHE A 98 -26.30 -18.99 13.44
CA PHE A 98 -26.13 -17.55 13.34
C PHE A 98 -25.02 -17.02 14.27
N VAL A 99 -25.00 -17.48 15.53
CA VAL A 99 -23.93 -17.14 16.49
C VAL A 99 -22.57 -17.64 15.98
N LEU A 100 -22.50 -18.85 15.42
CA LEU A 100 -21.27 -19.38 14.84
C LEU A 100 -20.75 -18.53 13.68
N VAL A 101 -21.64 -18.09 12.77
CA VAL A 101 -21.29 -17.19 11.66
C VAL A 101 -20.73 -15.86 12.18
N LEU A 102 -21.36 -15.27 13.21
CA LEU A 102 -20.86 -14.04 13.84
C LEU A 102 -19.48 -14.23 14.48
N VAL A 103 -19.26 -15.32 15.21
CA VAL A 103 -17.96 -15.63 15.83
C VAL A 103 -16.88 -15.81 14.77
N VAL A 104 -17.16 -16.52 13.68
CA VAL A 104 -16.21 -16.73 12.58
C VAL A 104 -15.91 -15.41 11.84
N ALA A 105 -16.94 -14.60 11.58
CA ALA A 105 -16.78 -13.29 10.96
C ALA A 105 -15.95 -12.34 11.84
N ALA A 106 -16.25 -12.27 13.14
CA ALA A 106 -15.49 -11.50 14.12
C ALA A 106 -14.04 -11.99 14.22
N GLY A 107 -13.82 -13.31 14.26
CA GLY A 107 -12.48 -13.91 14.29
C GLY A 107 -11.64 -13.57 13.05
N ARG A 108 -12.24 -13.63 11.85
CA ARG A 108 -11.60 -13.21 10.60
C ARG A 108 -11.26 -11.72 10.60
N GLN A 109 -12.17 -10.87 11.07
CA GLN A 109 -11.94 -9.43 11.21
C GLN A 109 -10.80 -9.13 12.18
N ILE A 110 -10.83 -9.68 13.39
CA ILE A 110 -9.77 -9.52 14.41
C ILE A 110 -8.40 -9.96 13.85
N ARG A 111 -8.37 -11.07 13.11
CA ARG A 111 -7.13 -11.55 12.48
C ARG A 111 -6.61 -10.56 11.43
N SER A 112 -7.48 -10.07 10.56
CA SER A 112 -7.15 -9.07 9.53
C SER A 112 -6.62 -7.77 10.13
N ILE A 113 -7.27 -7.29 11.20
CA ILE A 113 -6.85 -6.11 11.96
C ILE A 113 -5.48 -6.30 12.55
N ARG A 114 -5.27 -7.41 13.27
CA ARG A 114 -3.97 -7.69 13.89
C ARG A 114 -2.88 -7.76 12.84
N SER A 115 -3.10 -8.40 11.69
CA SER A 115 -2.11 -8.43 10.61
C SER A 115 -1.83 -7.03 10.04
N SER A 116 -2.86 -6.23 9.77
CA SER A 116 -2.70 -4.88 9.22
C SER A 116 -2.02 -3.92 10.21
N THR A 117 -2.47 -3.87 11.46
CA THR A 117 -1.89 -2.99 12.50
C THR A 117 -0.48 -3.41 12.89
N TRP A 118 -0.18 -4.72 12.93
CA TRP A 118 1.18 -5.19 13.20
C TRP A 118 2.11 -4.90 12.02
N GLY A 119 1.61 -5.03 10.79
CA GLY A 119 2.33 -4.62 9.58
C GLY A 119 2.67 -3.13 9.61
N ALA A 120 1.69 -2.27 9.91
CA ALA A 120 1.87 -0.83 10.05
C ALA A 120 2.93 -0.47 11.09
N ARG A 121 2.83 -1.06 12.29
CA ARG A 121 3.80 -0.84 13.37
C ARG A 121 5.20 -1.27 12.98
N ARG A 122 5.35 -2.45 12.36
CA ARG A 122 6.66 -2.95 11.90
C ARG A 122 7.25 -2.06 10.82
N LEU A 123 6.43 -1.59 9.89
CA LEU A 123 6.85 -0.65 8.86
C LEU A 123 7.29 0.68 9.47
N ARG A 124 6.52 1.20 10.42
CA ARG A 124 6.88 2.41 11.16
C ARG A 124 8.21 2.26 11.89
N THR A 125 8.39 1.18 12.66
CA THR A 125 9.67 0.89 13.34
C THR A 125 10.82 0.76 12.33
N ALA A 126 10.60 0.11 11.19
CA ALA A 126 11.62 0.02 10.14
C ALA A 126 11.96 1.39 9.55
N ALA A 127 10.97 2.25 9.30
CA ALA A 127 11.18 3.60 8.78
C ALA A 127 11.92 4.48 9.80
N GLU A 128 11.50 4.47 11.06
CA GLU A 128 12.13 5.24 12.15
C GLU A 128 13.59 4.82 12.38
N ASN A 129 13.89 3.53 12.24
CA ASN A 129 15.24 2.98 12.41
C ASN A 129 16.07 2.97 11.12
N GLY A 130 15.62 3.59 10.03
CA GLY A 130 16.40 3.73 8.79
C GLY A 130 16.55 2.44 7.97
N TRP A 131 15.65 1.46 8.14
CA TRP A 131 15.61 0.24 7.34
C TRP A 131 14.82 0.39 6.04
N ILE A 132 14.00 1.44 5.93
CA ILE A 132 13.34 1.80 4.67
C ILE A 132 14.21 2.84 3.97
N GLU A 133 14.80 2.43 2.87
CA GLU A 133 15.63 3.24 2.01
C GLU A 133 14.81 3.78 0.82
N TYR A 134 15.12 5.00 0.40
CA TYR A 134 14.35 5.74 -0.60
C TYR A 134 15.24 6.14 -1.77
N TYR A 135 14.94 5.62 -2.94
CA TYR A 135 15.75 5.81 -4.15
C TYR A 135 14.98 6.58 -5.21
N PRO A 136 15.60 7.57 -5.88
CA PRO A 136 15.05 8.15 -7.09
C PRO A 136 14.78 7.06 -8.12
N ALA A 137 13.58 7.10 -8.68
CA ALA A 137 13.08 6.11 -9.60
C ALA A 137 12.59 6.81 -10.87
N LEU A 138 13.18 6.47 -12.01
CA LEU A 138 12.65 6.88 -13.31
C LEU A 138 11.76 5.78 -13.84
N LEU A 139 10.52 6.13 -14.16
CA LEU A 139 9.55 5.17 -14.71
C LEU A 139 9.56 5.23 -16.23
N SER A 140 9.60 4.04 -16.83
CA SER A 140 9.39 3.82 -18.27
C SER A 140 7.91 3.78 -18.62
N GLU A 141 7.60 3.17 -19.77
CA GLU A 141 6.25 2.80 -20.16
C GLU A 141 5.60 1.85 -19.14
N ILE A 142 4.31 2.06 -18.92
CA ILE A 142 3.49 1.21 -18.05
C ILE A 142 2.72 0.18 -18.87
N TRP A 143 2.37 -0.95 -18.29
CA TRP A 143 1.45 -1.91 -18.90
C TRP A 143 0.40 -2.35 -17.90
N GLN A 144 -0.81 -2.57 -18.40
CA GLN A 144 -1.92 -3.09 -17.60
C GLN A 144 -1.70 -4.59 -17.35
N THR A 145 -2.02 -5.06 -16.16
CA THR A 145 -2.06 -6.49 -15.85
C THR A 145 -3.45 -7.08 -16.10
N ASP A 146 -3.56 -8.41 -16.17
CA ASP A 146 -4.85 -9.07 -16.44
C ASP A 146 -5.85 -8.92 -15.29
N ARG A 147 -5.41 -8.40 -14.14
CA ARG A 147 -6.29 -8.02 -13.04
C ARG A 147 -6.96 -6.70 -13.42
N HIS A 148 -8.26 -6.75 -13.61
CA HIS A 148 -9.13 -5.58 -13.66
C HIS A 148 -10.41 -5.95 -12.92
N VAL A 149 -10.98 -5.02 -12.15
CA VAL A 149 -12.25 -5.25 -11.46
C VAL A 149 -13.30 -4.38 -12.17
N PRO A 150 -13.96 -4.89 -13.22
CA PRO A 150 -14.83 -4.08 -14.08
C PRO A 150 -16.09 -3.56 -13.39
N HIS A 151 -16.42 -4.09 -12.21
CA HIS A 151 -17.61 -3.73 -11.43
C HIS A 151 -17.28 -2.94 -10.15
N ALA A 152 -16.04 -2.48 -9.98
CA ALA A 152 -15.71 -1.49 -8.95
C ALA A 152 -16.22 -0.11 -9.38
N ASP A 153 -16.73 0.67 -8.42
CA ASP A 153 -17.10 2.08 -8.62
C ASP A 153 -16.20 2.94 -7.71
N PRO A 154 -15.15 3.60 -8.26
CA PRO A 154 -14.74 3.63 -9.68
C PRO A 154 -14.03 2.33 -10.14
N THR A 155 -13.96 2.11 -11.47
CA THR A 155 -13.29 0.94 -12.05
C THR A 155 -11.80 0.92 -11.69
N GLU A 156 -11.35 -0.18 -11.10
CA GLU A 156 -9.96 -0.37 -10.67
C GLU A 156 -9.15 -1.04 -11.79
N TYR A 157 -8.08 -0.36 -12.23
CA TYR A 157 -7.10 -0.88 -13.16
C TYR A 157 -5.79 -1.14 -12.45
N TYR A 158 -5.15 -2.26 -12.78
CA TYR A 158 -3.86 -2.63 -12.20
C TYR A 158 -2.76 -2.52 -13.26
N TYR A 159 -1.65 -1.89 -12.87
CA TYR A 159 -0.53 -1.59 -13.76
C TYR A 159 0.80 -2.03 -13.16
N LYS A 160 1.77 -2.21 -14.03
CA LYS A 160 3.18 -2.34 -13.69
C LYS A 160 4.00 -1.42 -14.57
N ALA A 161 5.17 -1.03 -14.07
CA ALA A 161 6.14 -0.23 -14.78
C ALA A 161 7.51 -0.89 -14.71
N LYS A 162 8.33 -0.69 -15.75
CA LYS A 162 9.76 -0.95 -15.64
C LYS A 162 10.41 0.32 -15.08
N VAL A 163 11.26 0.15 -14.08
CA VAL A 163 11.76 1.26 -13.24
C VAL A 163 13.28 1.20 -13.18
N ARG A 164 13.92 2.36 -13.35
CA ARG A 164 15.35 2.55 -13.11
C ARG A 164 15.53 3.22 -11.76
N LEU A 165 16.13 2.50 -10.82
CA LEU A 165 16.54 3.01 -9.52
C LEU A 165 17.94 3.59 -9.64
N PHE A 166 18.14 4.79 -9.08
CA PHE A 166 19.43 5.44 -9.02
C PHE A 166 19.98 5.31 -7.60
N LEU A 167 21.07 4.57 -7.46
CA LEU A 167 21.69 4.31 -6.16
C LEU A 167 22.68 5.44 -5.82
N PRO A 168 22.95 5.67 -4.51
CA PRO A 168 23.89 6.70 -4.06
C PRO A 168 25.32 6.51 -4.56
N ASP A 169 25.71 5.29 -4.94
CA ASP A 169 27.02 4.97 -5.51
C ASP A 169 27.12 5.30 -7.02
N GLY A 170 26.06 5.86 -7.60
CA GLY A 170 25.98 6.18 -9.02
C GLY A 170 25.57 5.00 -9.90
N THR A 171 25.36 3.81 -9.34
CA THR A 171 24.87 2.67 -10.09
C THR A 171 23.38 2.81 -10.40
N VAL A 172 22.96 2.21 -11.52
CA VAL A 172 21.56 2.17 -11.93
C VAL A 172 21.08 0.75 -11.95
N GLN A 173 19.95 0.50 -11.30
CA GLN A 173 19.34 -0.83 -11.26
C GLN A 173 17.96 -0.83 -11.91
N GLU A 174 17.76 -1.73 -12.86
CA GLU A 174 16.45 -1.93 -13.49
C GLU A 174 15.64 -2.97 -12.71
N ILE A 175 14.40 -2.62 -12.36
CA ILE A 175 13.45 -3.51 -11.73
C ILE A 175 12.08 -3.42 -12.42
N ILE A 176 11.21 -4.36 -12.10
CA ILE A 176 9.79 -4.28 -12.42
C ILE A 176 9.09 -3.88 -11.12
N SER A 177 8.23 -2.86 -11.18
CA SER A 177 7.48 -2.40 -10.02
C SER A 177 6.60 -3.53 -9.45
N ASP A 178 6.16 -3.35 -8.21
CA ASP A 178 4.92 -3.99 -7.80
C ASP A 178 3.74 -3.54 -8.67
N GLU A 179 2.69 -4.36 -8.62
CA GLU A 179 1.42 -3.98 -9.20
C GLU A 179 0.85 -2.82 -8.39
N PHE A 180 0.52 -1.73 -9.07
CA PHE A 180 -0.12 -0.57 -8.47
C PHE A 180 -1.49 -0.38 -9.11
N GLU A 181 -2.45 0.01 -8.28
CA GLU A 181 -3.82 0.26 -8.68
C GLU A 181 -3.95 1.70 -9.20
N SER A 182 -4.86 1.97 -10.12
CA SER A 182 -5.27 3.34 -10.43
C SER A 182 -6.67 3.33 -11.00
N HIS A 183 -7.43 4.38 -10.70
CA HIS A 183 -8.74 4.61 -11.29
C HIS A 183 -8.62 5.16 -12.73
N THR A 184 -7.41 5.49 -13.17
CA THR A 184 -7.14 6.03 -14.50
C THR A 184 -7.07 4.92 -15.54
N SER A 185 -7.90 5.01 -16.57
CA SER A 185 -7.92 4.03 -17.66
C SER A 185 -6.67 4.13 -18.56
N PRO A 186 -6.30 3.05 -19.30
CA PRO A 186 -5.17 3.08 -20.23
C PRO A 186 -5.31 4.13 -21.34
N ARG A 187 -6.55 4.52 -21.66
CA ARG A 187 -6.84 5.57 -22.64
C ARG A 187 -6.55 6.95 -22.03
N ALA A 188 -7.05 7.21 -20.83
CA ALA A 188 -6.84 8.47 -20.13
C ALA A 188 -5.34 8.72 -19.86
N PHE A 189 -4.57 7.68 -19.50
CA PHE A 189 -3.12 7.80 -19.37
C PHE A 189 -2.44 8.21 -20.69
N ARG A 190 -2.86 7.63 -21.82
CA ARG A 190 -2.35 8.03 -23.14
C ARG A 190 -2.70 9.48 -23.49
N GLU A 191 -3.89 9.94 -23.12
CA GLU A 191 -4.32 11.34 -23.30
C GLU A 191 -3.50 12.31 -22.42
N GLN A 192 -3.02 11.86 -21.26
CA GLN A 192 -2.05 12.59 -20.41
C GLN A 192 -0.61 12.51 -20.93
N GLY A 193 -0.37 11.83 -22.06
CA GLY A 193 0.96 11.64 -22.64
C GLY A 193 1.80 10.54 -21.99
N ILE A 194 1.20 9.71 -21.13
CA ILE A 194 1.86 8.54 -20.54
C ILE A 194 1.87 7.41 -21.56
N ALA A 195 3.05 6.81 -21.73
CA ALA A 195 3.21 5.67 -22.61
C ALA A 195 2.68 4.40 -21.93
N VAL A 196 1.56 3.89 -22.45
CA VAL A 196 0.98 2.60 -22.05
C VAL A 196 1.26 1.57 -23.15
N VAL A 197 2.02 0.52 -22.81
CA VAL A 197 2.35 -0.60 -23.70
C VAL A 197 1.52 -1.82 -23.36
N ARG A 198 1.43 -2.77 -24.32
CA ARG A 198 0.62 -3.98 -24.15
C ARG A 198 1.31 -5.04 -23.29
N PHE A 199 2.63 -5.15 -23.43
CA PHE A 199 3.40 -6.21 -22.79
C PHE A 199 4.66 -5.64 -22.15
N GLN A 200 5.11 -6.29 -21.08
CA GLN A 200 6.35 -5.96 -20.38
C GLN A 200 7.55 -5.88 -21.35
N SER A 201 7.62 -6.73 -22.37
CA SER A 201 8.72 -6.75 -23.34
C SER A 201 8.83 -5.47 -24.18
N GLN A 202 7.78 -4.66 -24.22
CA GLN A 202 7.73 -3.39 -24.95
C GLN A 202 8.12 -2.19 -24.07
N ALA A 203 8.31 -2.38 -22.77
CA ALA A 203 8.79 -1.33 -21.85
C ALA A 203 10.32 -1.23 -21.95
N THR A 204 10.80 -0.33 -22.79
CA THR A 204 12.21 -0.18 -23.20
C THR A 204 12.84 1.13 -22.70
N PHE A 205 12.09 1.99 -22.01
CA PHE A 205 12.48 3.36 -21.65
C PHE A 205 12.61 4.33 -22.85
N GLU A 206 11.99 4.02 -23.99
CA GLU A 206 11.92 4.98 -25.10
C GLU A 206 11.06 6.19 -24.73
N ARG A 207 10.02 5.97 -23.92
CA ARG A 207 9.13 7.00 -23.37
C ARG A 207 9.09 6.89 -21.86
N THR A 208 9.62 7.90 -21.19
CA THR A 208 9.60 7.99 -19.73
C THR A 208 8.31 8.64 -19.25
N THR A 209 7.70 8.04 -18.23
CA THR A 209 6.47 8.54 -17.62
C THR A 209 6.74 9.65 -16.61
N GLY A 210 7.93 9.63 -15.99
CA GLY A 210 8.36 10.67 -15.04
C GLY A 210 9.17 10.09 -13.89
N TRP A 211 9.49 10.97 -12.94
CA TRP A 211 10.24 10.63 -11.72
C TRP A 211 9.32 10.29 -10.54
N TYR A 212 9.79 9.40 -9.69
CA TYR A 212 9.14 9.00 -8.45
C TYR A 212 10.20 8.60 -7.41
N ILE A 213 9.76 8.25 -6.19
CA ILE A 213 10.62 7.66 -5.15
C ILE A 213 10.22 6.21 -4.94
N ALA A 214 11.13 5.27 -5.16
CA ALA A 214 10.93 3.88 -4.77
C ALA A 214 11.40 3.68 -3.32
N ALA A 215 10.60 2.97 -2.53
CA ALA A 215 11.02 2.52 -1.20
C ALA A 215 11.55 1.09 -1.27
N HIS A 216 12.57 0.79 -0.48
CA HIS A 216 13.18 -0.52 -0.40
C HIS A 216 13.47 -0.86 1.06
N LEU A 217 13.14 -2.08 1.46
CA LEU A 217 13.52 -2.58 2.78
C LEU A 217 14.93 -3.17 2.69
N ALA A 218 15.90 -2.58 3.39
CA ALA A 218 17.32 -2.96 3.30
C ALA A 218 17.59 -4.46 3.58
N THR A 219 16.70 -5.15 4.30
CA THR A 219 16.80 -6.61 4.54
C THR A 219 16.35 -7.50 3.36
N LYS A 220 15.83 -6.91 2.28
CA LYS A 220 15.30 -7.60 1.10
C LYS A 220 16.15 -7.29 -0.14
N PRO A 221 16.14 -8.13 -1.19
CA PRO A 221 16.82 -7.79 -2.43
C PRO A 221 16.12 -6.61 -3.13
N PHE A 222 16.88 -5.78 -3.84
CA PHE A 222 16.39 -4.58 -4.56
C PHE A 222 15.25 -4.83 -5.55
N ARG A 223 15.14 -6.05 -6.12
CA ARG A 223 13.99 -6.45 -6.94
C ARG A 223 12.64 -6.38 -6.22
N GLN A 224 12.65 -6.23 -4.89
CA GLN A 224 11.46 -6.06 -4.05
C GLN A 224 11.24 -4.60 -3.64
N ALA A 225 11.99 -3.64 -4.19
CA ALA A 225 11.63 -2.24 -4.05
C ALA A 225 10.23 -1.99 -4.62
N SER A 226 9.57 -1.01 -4.05
CA SER A 226 8.14 -0.76 -4.24
C SER A 226 7.92 0.72 -4.54
N LEU A 227 7.06 0.99 -5.52
CA LEU A 227 6.53 2.34 -5.76
C LEU A 227 5.36 2.64 -4.81
N HIS A 228 4.76 1.59 -4.25
CA HIS A 228 3.61 1.63 -3.39
C HIS A 228 4.02 1.82 -1.93
N ASN A 229 4.55 3.01 -1.65
CA ASN A 229 5.16 3.37 -0.37
C ASN A 229 4.35 4.37 0.47
N GLY A 230 3.19 4.82 -0.02
CA GLY A 230 2.28 5.71 0.69
C GLY A 230 2.81 7.13 0.89
N LEU A 231 3.80 7.56 0.09
CA LEU A 231 4.33 8.91 0.13
C LEU A 231 3.40 9.88 -0.61
N THR A 232 3.17 11.06 -0.04
CA THR A 232 2.45 12.12 -0.74
C THR A 232 3.29 12.74 -1.86
N ARG A 233 2.66 13.51 -2.75
CA ARG A 233 3.37 14.23 -3.81
C ARG A 233 4.45 15.16 -3.24
N GLU A 234 4.17 15.85 -2.13
CA GLU A 234 5.12 16.75 -1.46
C GLU A 234 6.32 15.97 -0.93
N GLN A 235 6.09 14.80 -0.33
CA GLN A 235 7.15 13.93 0.15
C GLN A 235 8.02 13.39 -0.99
N VAL A 236 7.41 12.96 -2.10
CA VAL A 236 8.13 12.53 -3.30
C VAL A 236 8.98 13.67 -3.88
N SER A 237 8.40 14.87 -3.98
CA SER A 237 9.15 16.06 -4.44
C SER A 237 10.32 16.38 -3.53
N ALA A 238 10.14 16.36 -2.20
CA ALA A 238 11.20 16.64 -1.24
C ALA A 238 12.33 15.61 -1.32
N GLY A 239 11.98 14.31 -1.45
CA GLY A 239 12.94 13.23 -1.61
C GLY A 239 13.76 13.36 -2.90
N LEU A 240 13.12 13.69 -4.02
CA LEU A 240 13.79 13.89 -5.30
C LEU A 240 14.74 15.09 -5.27
N SER A 241 14.31 16.21 -4.68
CA SER A 241 15.16 17.39 -4.51
C SER A 241 16.39 17.09 -3.65
N ALA A 242 16.20 16.36 -2.54
CA ALA A 242 17.30 15.97 -1.66
C ALA A 242 18.29 15.01 -2.33
N ALA A 243 17.82 14.14 -3.23
CA ALA A 243 18.70 13.26 -4.00
C ALA A 243 19.46 13.99 -5.13
N ALA A 244 18.90 15.08 -5.64
CA ALA A 244 19.53 15.92 -6.66
C ALA A 244 20.55 16.91 -6.06
N SER A 245 20.45 17.23 -4.77
CA SER A 245 21.43 18.05 -4.08
C SER A 245 22.71 17.26 -3.81
N PRO A 246 23.89 17.71 -4.25
CA PRO A 246 25.15 17.10 -3.83
C PRO A 246 25.25 17.21 -2.31
N ALA A 247 25.61 16.11 -1.65
CA ALA A 247 25.88 16.11 -0.22
C ALA A 247 26.98 17.15 0.07
N SER A 248 26.60 18.26 0.69
CA SER A 248 27.50 19.30 1.20
C SER A 248 28.30 18.79 2.39
#